data_AF-K2S9E0-F1
#
_entry.id   AF-K2S9E0-F1
#
_cell.length_a   1.000
_cell.length_b   1.000
_cell.length_c   1.000
_cell.angle_alpha   90.00
_cell.angle_beta   90.00
_cell.angle_gamma   90.00
#
_symmetry.space_group_name_H-M   'P 1'
#
loop_
_entity.id
_entity.type
_entity.pdbx_description
1 polymer ?
#
loop_
_entity_poly.entity_id
_entity_poly.type
_entity_poly.pdbx_seq_one_letter_code
_entity_poly.pdbx_strand_id
1 'polypeptide(L)'
;MRLFSCPALPLSLYCVLTSARVIQTTLSDGRPQCTVHASGNQTDDVPTILSAFDACGRGGDIVFPEGEDYYIATRLNPVVNDVRIHWHGQWTFSPDITYWRANSYPIAFQNHAAGFILTGDDIWIDGYGTGGIFGNGAQRLIPRVWGEAQNRD
;
A
#
# COMPACT_ATOMS: atom_id res chain seq x y z
N MET A 1 44.07 16.03 43.52
CA MET A 1 43.90 15.12 42.36
C MET A 1 42.98 15.80 41.35
N ARG A 2 43.32 15.65 40.08
CA ARG A 2 42.79 16.42 38.95
C ARG A 2 41.36 16.00 38.58
N LEU A 3 40.66 17.01 38.07
CA LEU A 3 39.37 17.05 37.38
C LEU A 3 39.08 15.83 36.49
N PHE A 4 37.86 15.30 36.58
CA PHE A 4 37.16 14.80 35.39
C PHE A 4 35.95 15.70 35.15
N SER A 5 36.14 16.58 34.20
CA SER A 5 35.09 17.35 33.54
C SER A 5 34.28 16.39 32.67
N CYS A 6 32.98 16.26 32.92
CA CYS A 6 32.05 15.69 31.96
C CYS A 6 31.15 16.86 31.52
N PRO A 7 31.24 17.35 30.27
CA PRO A 7 30.39 18.43 29.82
C PRO A 7 28.97 17.89 29.68
N ALA A 8 28.04 18.43 30.48
CA ALA A 8 26.62 18.21 30.32
C ALA A 8 26.18 18.87 29.00
N LEU A 9 25.89 18.07 27.98
CA LEU A 9 25.13 18.53 26.82
C LEU A 9 23.63 18.41 27.14
N PRO A 10 22.82 19.42 26.81
CA PRO A 10 21.40 19.38 27.08
C PRO A 10 20.75 18.36 26.14
N LEU A 11 20.10 17.33 26.69
CA LEU A 11 19.09 16.59 25.95
C LEU A 11 17.93 17.55 25.69
N SER A 12 17.95 18.26 24.56
CA SER A 12 16.72 18.76 23.98
C SER A 12 15.92 17.54 23.53
N LEU A 13 15.07 17.06 24.43
CA LEU A 13 14.05 16.06 24.11
C LEU A 13 12.97 16.76 23.26
N TYR A 14 13.27 17.03 22.00
CA TYR A 14 12.22 17.16 21.00
C TYR A 14 11.65 15.75 20.81
N CYS A 15 10.64 15.41 21.61
CA CYS A 15 9.77 14.29 21.29
C CYS A 15 8.97 14.70 20.05
N VAL A 16 9.52 14.42 18.87
CA VAL A 16 8.72 14.47 17.65
C VAL A 16 7.70 13.35 17.80
N LEU A 17 6.45 13.71 18.10
CA LEU A 17 5.31 12.80 18.05
C LEU A 17 5.09 12.40 16.59
N THR A 18 5.93 11.50 16.08
CA THR A 18 5.65 10.78 14.85
C THR A 18 4.54 9.80 15.22
N SER A 19 3.30 10.09 14.80
CA SER A 19 2.24 9.09 14.96
C SER A 19 2.66 7.85 14.17
N ALA A 20 2.69 6.70 14.83
CA ALA A 20 2.94 5.44 14.14
C ALA A 20 1.90 5.29 13.02
N ARG A 21 2.36 5.01 11.80
CA ARG A 21 1.49 4.79 10.63
C ARG A 21 0.88 3.40 10.62
N VAL A 22 1.39 2.50 11.46
CA VAL A 22 0.79 1.20 11.75
C VAL A 22 0.57 1.12 13.25
N ILE A 23 -0.67 0.90 13.65
CA ILE A 23 -1.03 0.64 15.05
C ILE A 23 -1.22 -0.87 15.17
N GLN A 24 -0.39 -1.51 15.99
CA GLN A 24 -0.47 -2.93 16.25
C GLN A 24 -1.20 -3.21 17.56
N THR A 25 -2.16 -4.11 17.53
CA THR A 25 -2.94 -4.56 18.69
C THR A 25 -3.11 -6.09 18.66
N THR A 26 -3.62 -6.65 19.74
CA THR A 26 -3.98 -8.07 19.81
C THR A 26 -5.46 -8.16 20.13
N LEU A 27 -6.21 -8.89 19.32
CA LEU A 27 -7.64 -9.12 19.50
C LEU A 27 -7.91 -10.07 20.67
N SER A 28 -9.16 -10.14 21.11
CA SER A 28 -9.58 -10.98 22.24
C SER A 28 -9.38 -12.49 22.00
N ASP A 29 -9.34 -12.91 20.74
CA ASP A 29 -9.04 -14.28 20.32
C ASP A 29 -7.52 -14.55 20.18
N GLY A 30 -6.67 -13.56 20.48
CA GLY A 30 -5.22 -13.64 20.39
C GLY A 30 -4.64 -13.33 19.01
N ARG A 31 -5.47 -13.02 18.00
CA ARG A 31 -4.97 -12.64 16.66
C ARG A 31 -4.32 -11.26 16.69
N PRO A 32 -3.14 -11.07 16.08
CA PRO A 32 -2.55 -9.74 15.91
C PRO A 32 -3.37 -8.94 14.89
N GLN A 33 -3.57 -7.65 15.16
CA GLN A 33 -4.22 -6.72 14.24
C GLN A 33 -3.31 -5.54 13.94
N CYS A 34 -3.19 -5.20 12.67
CA CYS A 34 -2.45 -4.03 12.19
C CYS A 34 -3.42 -3.05 11.52
N THR A 35 -3.64 -1.90 12.14
CA THR A 35 -4.38 -0.79 11.53
C THR A 35 -3.39 0.13 10.83
N VAL A 36 -3.52 0.26 9.51
CA VAL A 36 -2.61 1.05 8.67
C VAL A 36 -3.25 2.40 8.38
N HIS A 37 -2.56 3.49 8.66
CA HIS A 37 -2.99 4.86 8.35
C HIS A 37 -2.21 5.41 7.16
N ALA A 38 -2.89 6.13 6.28
CA ALA A 38 -2.24 6.70 5.10
C ALA A 38 -1.25 7.78 5.52
N SER A 39 -0.15 7.89 4.77
CA SER A 39 0.89 8.89 5.03
C SER A 39 0.46 10.29 4.63
N GLY A 40 -0.48 10.39 3.67
CA GLY A 40 -0.94 11.62 3.06
C GLY A 40 0.12 12.26 2.14
N ASN A 41 -0.24 13.39 1.54
CA ASN A 41 0.64 14.20 0.67
C ASN A 41 1.30 13.40 -0.48
N GLN A 42 0.61 12.38 -1.01
CA GLN A 42 1.14 11.50 -2.08
C GLN A 42 2.49 10.85 -1.70
N THR A 43 2.71 10.59 -0.42
CA THR A 43 3.86 9.81 0.05
C THR A 43 3.59 8.34 -0.21
N ASP A 44 4.56 7.61 -0.77
CA ASP A 44 4.39 6.18 -1.07
C ASP A 44 4.11 5.36 0.20
N ASP A 45 2.91 4.82 0.32
CA ASP A 45 2.44 4.04 1.47
C ASP A 45 2.85 2.57 1.39
N VAL A 46 3.39 2.11 0.25
CA VAL A 46 3.76 0.71 0.04
C VAL A 46 4.71 0.16 1.10
N PRO A 47 5.79 0.85 1.54
CA PRO A 47 6.64 0.33 2.61
C PRO A 47 5.90 0.13 3.93
N THR A 48 4.98 1.04 4.27
CA THR A 48 4.16 0.96 5.47
C THR A 48 3.18 -0.21 5.36
N ILE A 49 2.49 -0.35 4.23
CA ILE A 49 1.57 -1.45 3.95
C ILE A 49 2.29 -2.80 4.03
N LEU A 50 3.48 -2.91 3.40
CA LEU A 50 4.28 -4.14 3.44
C LEU A 50 4.73 -4.49 4.86
N SER A 51 5.08 -3.51 5.70
CA SER A 51 5.44 -3.79 7.09
C SER A 51 4.25 -4.27 7.93
N ALA A 52 3.04 -3.78 7.65
CA ALA A 52 1.82 -4.31 8.27
C ALA A 52 1.51 -5.75 7.81
N PHE A 53 1.70 -6.05 6.52
CA PHE A 53 1.58 -7.42 6.01
C PHE A 53 2.65 -8.36 6.58
N ASP A 54 3.88 -7.90 6.79
CA ASP A 54 4.93 -8.73 7.42
C ASP A 54 4.59 -9.04 8.89
N ALA A 55 4.06 -8.06 9.62
CA ALA A 55 3.79 -8.21 11.04
C ALA A 55 2.47 -8.92 11.37
N CYS A 56 1.41 -8.70 10.58
CA CYS A 56 0.07 -9.24 10.84
C CYS A 56 -0.47 -10.14 9.72
N GLY A 57 0.26 -10.33 8.63
CA GLY A 57 -0.18 -11.16 7.49
C GLY A 57 -0.08 -12.67 7.69
N ARG A 58 0.21 -13.13 8.92
CA ARG A 58 0.29 -14.55 9.29
C ARG A 58 -0.58 -14.83 10.52
N GLY A 59 -1.82 -15.24 10.31
CA GLY A 59 -2.78 -15.51 11.38
C GLY A 59 -3.42 -14.27 12.01
N GLY A 60 -3.35 -13.12 11.32
CA GLY A 60 -3.78 -11.83 11.84
C GLY A 60 -4.77 -11.10 10.94
N ASP A 61 -5.08 -9.86 11.36
CA ASP A 61 -6.05 -8.99 10.73
C ASP A 61 -5.35 -7.68 10.31
N ILE A 62 -5.64 -7.18 9.11
CA ILE A 62 -5.10 -5.93 8.59
C ILE A 62 -6.27 -5.02 8.26
N VAL A 63 -6.26 -3.82 8.82
CA VAL A 63 -7.34 -2.85 8.68
C VAL A 63 -6.85 -1.61 7.96
N PHE A 64 -7.51 -1.27 6.86
CA PHE A 64 -7.39 0.02 6.17
C PHE A 64 -8.64 0.84 6.49
N PRO A 65 -8.60 1.82 7.42
CA PRO A 65 -9.79 2.54 7.85
C PRO A 65 -10.49 3.34 6.74
N GLU A 66 -11.78 3.61 6.96
CA GLU A 66 -12.60 4.41 6.06
C GLU A 66 -12.13 5.87 6.05
N GLY A 67 -12.20 6.51 4.87
CA GLY A 67 -11.81 7.92 4.69
C GLY A 67 -10.31 8.15 4.49
N GLU A 68 -9.50 7.09 4.58
CA GLU A 68 -8.07 7.12 4.26
C GLU A 68 -7.85 6.85 2.75
N ASP A 69 -6.91 7.57 2.15
CA ASP A 69 -6.46 7.37 0.76
C ASP A 69 -4.96 7.08 0.72
N TYR A 70 -4.61 5.83 0.42
CA TYR A 70 -3.25 5.32 0.43
C TYR A 70 -2.63 5.52 -0.94
N TYR A 71 -1.49 6.19 -0.99
CA TYR A 71 -0.82 6.46 -2.26
C TYR A 71 0.16 5.33 -2.60
N ILE A 72 -0.14 4.58 -3.65
CA ILE A 72 0.62 3.42 -4.09
C ILE A 72 1.54 3.85 -5.24
N ALA A 73 2.80 4.16 -4.94
CA ALA A 73 3.76 4.63 -5.95
C ALA A 73 4.72 3.56 -6.44
N THR A 74 4.82 2.44 -5.72
CA THR A 74 5.66 1.30 -6.09
C THR A 74 4.88 -0.01 -6.13
N ARG A 75 5.38 -1.00 -6.88
CA ARG A 75 4.73 -2.32 -6.92
C ARG A 75 4.86 -3.05 -5.59
N LEU A 76 3.88 -3.88 -5.25
CA LEU A 76 3.90 -4.68 -4.03
C LEU A 76 3.37 -6.11 -4.26
N ASN A 77 3.99 -7.07 -3.58
CA ASN A 77 3.61 -8.47 -3.57
C ASN A 77 3.75 -9.09 -2.17
N PRO A 78 2.88 -8.74 -1.21
CA PRO A 78 2.85 -9.40 0.09
C PRO A 78 2.53 -10.90 -0.06
N VAL A 79 3.22 -11.71 0.74
CA VAL A 79 2.97 -13.14 0.89
C VAL A 79 2.37 -13.38 2.28
N VAL A 80 1.14 -13.89 2.32
CA VAL A 80 0.32 -13.97 3.53
C VAL A 80 -0.17 -15.40 3.80
N ASN A 81 -0.64 -15.66 5.02
CA ASN A 81 -1.23 -16.93 5.41
C ASN A 81 -2.26 -16.72 6.54
N ASP A 82 -3.50 -17.21 6.39
CA ASP A 82 -4.59 -16.99 7.36
C ASP A 82 -4.74 -15.50 7.72
N VAL A 83 -5.01 -14.66 6.73
CA VAL A 83 -5.13 -13.20 6.92
C VAL A 83 -6.55 -12.72 6.65
N ARG A 84 -7.02 -11.79 7.48
CA ARG A 84 -8.27 -11.05 7.27
C ARG A 84 -7.98 -9.61 6.94
N ILE A 85 -8.33 -9.18 5.74
CA ILE A 85 -8.10 -7.82 5.26
C ILE A 85 -9.43 -7.06 5.29
N HIS A 86 -9.53 -6.13 6.22
CA HIS A 86 -10.65 -5.20 6.34
C HIS A 86 -10.32 -3.92 5.56
N TRP A 87 -10.82 -3.85 4.32
CA TRP A 87 -10.43 -2.82 3.36
C TRP A 87 -11.51 -1.74 3.26
N HIS A 88 -11.53 -0.78 4.17
CA HIS A 88 -12.49 0.34 4.11
C HIS A 88 -11.97 1.58 3.39
N GLY A 89 -10.65 1.74 3.29
CA GLY A 89 -10.01 2.90 2.64
C GLY A 89 -9.78 2.72 1.13
N GLN A 90 -9.31 3.77 0.46
CA GLN A 90 -9.01 3.74 -0.97
C GLN A 90 -7.52 3.62 -1.24
N TRP A 91 -7.10 2.74 -2.14
CA TRP A 91 -5.73 2.72 -2.67
C TRP A 91 -5.69 3.46 -3.99
N THR A 92 -4.95 4.56 -4.04
CA THR A 92 -4.73 5.36 -5.25
C THR A 92 -3.33 5.12 -5.80
N PHE A 93 -3.25 4.49 -6.96
CA PHE A 93 -1.97 4.23 -7.64
C PHE A 93 -1.39 5.52 -8.20
N SER A 94 -0.06 5.65 -8.25
CA SER A 94 0.58 6.82 -8.85
C SER A 94 0.27 6.90 -10.36
N PRO A 95 0.14 8.10 -10.93
CA PRO A 95 -0.08 8.27 -12.37
C PRO A 95 1.20 8.06 -13.21
N ASP A 96 2.31 7.58 -12.62
CA ASP A 96 3.58 7.40 -13.33
C ASP A 96 3.57 6.16 -14.22
N ILE A 97 3.01 6.33 -15.41
CA ILE A 97 2.95 5.29 -16.45
C ILE A 97 4.36 4.81 -16.84
N THR A 98 5.38 5.66 -16.76
CA THR A 98 6.75 5.29 -17.12
C THR A 98 7.30 4.29 -16.11
N TYR A 99 7.09 4.56 -14.81
CA TYR A 99 7.40 3.62 -13.74
C TYR A 99 6.67 2.29 -13.92
N TRP A 100 5.34 2.31 -14.09
CA TRP A 100 4.53 1.08 -14.15
C TRP A 100 4.85 0.18 -15.36
N ARG A 101 5.26 0.76 -16.48
CA ARG A 101 5.74 -0.01 -17.65
C ARG A 101 7.05 -0.74 -17.40
N ALA A 102 7.90 -0.21 -16.53
CA ALA A 102 9.19 -0.81 -16.19
C ALA A 102 9.14 -1.68 -14.92
N ASN A 103 8.18 -1.41 -14.02
CA ASN A 103 8.13 -1.96 -12.67
C ASN A 103 6.76 -2.57 -12.34
N SER A 104 6.25 -3.42 -13.23
CA SER A 104 5.05 -4.22 -13.00
C SER A 104 5.39 -5.71 -12.96
N TYR A 105 4.43 -6.51 -12.50
CA TYR A 105 4.49 -7.96 -12.59
C TYR A 105 3.83 -8.40 -13.90
N PRO A 106 4.56 -9.07 -14.80
CA PRO A 106 4.00 -9.54 -16.05
C PRO A 106 3.03 -10.71 -15.78
N ILE A 107 1.82 -10.61 -16.32
CA ILE A 107 0.81 -11.67 -16.29
C ILE A 107 0.69 -12.23 -17.70
N ALA A 108 1.06 -13.50 -17.87
CA ALA A 108 1.13 -14.13 -19.20
C ALA A 108 -0.21 -14.15 -19.94
N PHE A 109 -1.32 -14.14 -19.21
CA PHE A 109 -2.66 -14.08 -19.80
C PHE A 109 -2.91 -12.68 -20.41
N GLN A 110 -3.11 -12.64 -21.73
CA GLN A 110 -3.38 -11.43 -22.53
C GLN A 110 -2.34 -10.29 -22.40
N ASN A 111 -1.09 -10.58 -22.03
CA ASN A 111 -0.02 -9.59 -21.86
C ASN A 111 -0.39 -8.47 -20.87
N HIS A 112 -1.11 -8.80 -19.80
CA HIS A 112 -1.42 -7.85 -18.74
C HIS A 112 -0.23 -7.60 -17.81
N ALA A 113 -0.29 -6.50 -17.10
CA ALA A 113 0.70 -6.09 -16.11
C ALA A 113 0.00 -5.72 -14.81
N ALA A 114 0.46 -6.27 -13.69
CA ALA A 114 -0.09 -6.01 -12.36
C ALA A 114 0.85 -5.12 -11.53
N GLY A 115 0.32 -4.11 -10.86
CA GLY A 115 1.05 -3.31 -9.87
C GLY A 115 0.99 -3.87 -8.44
N PHE A 116 -0.06 -4.65 -8.16
CA PHE A 116 -0.28 -5.33 -6.89
C PHE A 116 -0.61 -6.80 -7.14
N ILE A 117 0.07 -7.68 -6.41
CA ILE A 117 -0.26 -9.10 -6.32
C ILE A 117 -0.41 -9.43 -4.84
N LEU A 118 -1.43 -10.19 -4.46
CA LEU A 118 -1.53 -10.76 -3.13
C LEU A 118 -1.36 -12.28 -3.26
N THR A 119 -0.31 -12.82 -2.64
CA THR A 119 0.04 -14.23 -2.72
C THR A 119 -0.15 -14.89 -1.37
N GLY A 120 -0.65 -16.12 -1.32
CA GLY A 120 -0.78 -16.84 -0.04
C GLY A 120 -1.92 -17.85 -0.01
N ASP A 121 -2.20 -18.33 1.19
CA ASP A 121 -3.27 -19.27 1.51
C ASP A 121 -4.20 -18.70 2.58
N ASP A 122 -5.47 -19.10 2.58
CA ASP A 122 -6.49 -18.67 3.56
C ASP A 122 -6.60 -17.14 3.68
N ILE A 123 -6.88 -16.50 2.55
CA ILE A 123 -7.02 -15.04 2.44
C ILE A 123 -8.50 -14.67 2.43
N TRP A 124 -8.92 -13.85 3.39
CA TRP A 124 -10.23 -13.21 3.40
C TRP A 124 -10.10 -11.70 3.24
N ILE A 125 -10.90 -11.12 2.35
CA ILE A 125 -10.90 -9.68 2.06
C ILE A 125 -12.34 -9.21 1.97
N ASP A 126 -12.66 -8.11 2.66
CA ASP A 126 -13.94 -7.42 2.52
C ASP A 126 -13.70 -5.92 2.36
N GLY A 127 -14.33 -5.34 1.34
CA GLY A 127 -14.27 -3.92 1.00
C GLY A 127 -15.33 -3.06 1.71
N TYR A 128 -16.31 -3.69 2.37
CA TYR A 128 -17.40 -3.02 3.10
C TYR A 128 -18.22 -1.99 2.31
N GLY A 129 -18.09 -1.97 0.97
CA GLY A 129 -18.73 -0.98 0.10
C GLY A 129 -18.09 0.41 0.13
N THR A 130 -17.04 0.62 0.91
CA THR A 130 -16.33 1.91 1.03
C THR A 130 -14.90 1.85 0.52
N GLY A 131 -14.24 0.69 0.64
CA GLY A 131 -12.91 0.50 0.12
C GLY A 131 -12.87 0.32 -1.39
N GLY A 132 -11.73 0.69 -1.96
CA GLY A 132 -11.54 0.64 -3.41
C GLY A 132 -10.10 0.76 -3.86
N ILE A 133 -9.88 0.52 -5.15
CA ILE A 133 -8.61 0.74 -5.84
C ILE A 133 -8.86 1.70 -7.00
N PHE A 134 -8.17 2.83 -6.99
CA PHE A 134 -8.09 3.75 -8.11
C PHE A 134 -6.75 3.58 -8.83
N GLY A 135 -6.77 2.86 -9.95
CA GLY A 135 -5.54 2.40 -10.63
C GLY A 135 -4.77 3.45 -11.42
N ASN A 136 -5.31 4.66 -11.65
CA ASN A 136 -4.67 5.74 -12.42
C ASN A 136 -4.10 5.34 -13.80
N GLY A 137 -4.63 4.27 -14.40
CA GLY A 137 -4.21 3.82 -15.72
C GLY A 137 -4.65 4.79 -16.81
N ALA A 138 -3.71 5.33 -17.58
CA ALA A 138 -4.06 6.04 -18.80
C ALA A 138 -4.38 5.06 -19.92
N GLN A 139 -5.57 5.19 -20.52
CA GLN A 139 -5.88 4.53 -21.77
C GLN A 139 -5.05 5.16 -22.88
N ARG A 140 -3.89 4.59 -23.19
CA ARG A 140 -3.19 4.90 -24.44
C ARG A 140 -4.00 4.29 -25.58
N LEU A 141 -5.01 5.03 -26.06
CA LEU A 141 -5.52 4.84 -27.42
C LEU A 141 -4.31 4.99 -28.34
N ILE A 142 -3.92 3.90 -29.00
CA ILE A 142 -2.94 3.95 -30.07
C ILE A 142 -3.55 4.90 -31.13
N PRO A 143 -2.91 6.02 -31.48
CA PRO A 143 -3.40 6.84 -32.58
C PRO A 143 -3.02 6.12 -33.86
N ARG A 144 -3.83 5.15 -34.29
CA ARG A 144 -3.92 4.63 -35.66
C ARG A 144 -5.18 3.75 -35.71
N VAL A 145 -5.97 3.92 -36.76
CA VAL A 145 -7.27 3.25 -37.05
C VAL A 145 -8.53 3.97 -36.53
N TRP A 146 -8.62 5.30 -36.66
CA TRP A 146 -9.91 6.02 -36.69
C TRP A 146 -9.92 7.12 -37.76
N GLY A 147 -9.46 6.81 -38.97
CA GLY A 147 -9.48 7.77 -40.10
C GLY A 147 -9.78 7.19 -41.48
N GLU A 148 -9.96 5.88 -41.63
CA GLU A 148 -10.00 5.24 -42.96
C GLU A 148 -11.07 4.15 -43.11
N ALA A 149 -12.15 4.23 -42.33
CA ALA A 149 -13.28 3.30 -42.43
C ALA A 149 -14.66 3.97 -42.33
N GLN A 150 -14.79 5.19 -42.89
CA GLN A 150 -16.07 5.90 -42.92
C GLN A 150 -16.55 6.30 -44.32
N ASN A 151 -16.02 5.68 -45.39
CA ASN A 151 -16.64 5.75 -46.72
C ASN A 151 -16.19 4.58 -47.59
N ARG A 152 -16.73 3.39 -47.32
CA ARG A 152 -17.12 2.45 -48.37
C ARG A 152 -18.42 1.79 -47.95
N ASP A 153 -19.36 1.87 -48.88
CA ASP A 153 -20.75 1.41 -48.90
C ASP A 153 -21.79 2.36 -48.30
#